data_AF-A0A9W9YZS6-F1
#
_entry.id   AF-A0A9W9YZS6-F1
#
_cell.length_a   1.000
_cell.length_b   1.000
_cell.length_c   1.000
_cell.angle_alpha   90.00
_cell.angle_beta   90.00
_cell.angle_gamma   90.00
#
_symmetry.space_group_name_H-M   'P 1'
#
loop_
_entity.id
_entity.type
_entity.pdbx_description
1 polymer ?
#
loop_
_entity_poly.entity_id
_entity_poly.type
_entity_poly.pdbx_seq_one_letter_code
_entity_poly.pdbx_strand_id
1 'polypeptide(L)'
;MNRGDNSWCALLEDEDIKVLEYQGDLENYYEHSYGNQLNQKIECTLLSDIAQNLRDFSQGKTDLRGVFRFTSSGTLISLLTILGLFKDSVPLRADNYQQQNKRQFTVSNMVPMSANIAVVMYACNSTEKAGKREHKLQVLVNEKPVALPCCHGNVTCGLNEFLSCFKETVESCDFDAMCSLPPTGNPTASASIFSPRLELILSLVFTLFVKIQGR
;
A
#
# COMPACT_ATOMS: atom_id res chain seq x y z
N MET A 1 -19.87 16.88 2.42
CA MET A 1 -20.72 16.33 1.34
C MET A 1 -22.15 16.16 1.84
N ASN A 2 -23.15 16.53 1.04
CA ASN A 2 -24.56 16.32 1.37
C ASN A 2 -24.91 14.86 1.07
N ARG A 3 -25.17 14.05 2.10
CA ARG A 3 -25.23 12.57 1.99
C ARG A 3 -26.36 12.03 1.08
N GLY A 4 -27.33 12.87 0.74
CA GLY A 4 -28.46 12.52 -0.13
C GLY A 4 -28.41 13.11 -1.53
N ASP A 5 -27.36 13.85 -1.90
CA ASP A 5 -27.21 14.41 -3.23
C ASP A 5 -26.46 13.43 -4.14
N ASN A 6 -27.17 12.89 -5.12
CA ASN A 6 -26.65 11.95 -6.12
C ASN A 6 -26.61 12.56 -7.53
N SER A 7 -26.78 13.87 -7.66
CA SER A 7 -26.84 14.56 -8.96
C SER A 7 -25.62 14.27 -9.84
N TRP A 8 -24.42 14.23 -9.26
CA TRP A 8 -23.19 13.86 -9.95
C TRP A 8 -23.11 12.37 -10.31
N CYS A 9 -23.56 11.49 -9.42
CA CYS A 9 -23.57 10.05 -9.68
C CYS A 9 -24.53 9.69 -10.82
N ALA A 10 -25.64 10.41 -10.97
CA ALA A 10 -26.61 10.21 -12.03
C ALA A 10 -26.09 10.55 -13.44
N LEU A 11 -24.93 11.21 -13.54
CA LEU A 11 -24.27 11.51 -14.82
C LEU A 11 -23.40 10.36 -15.34
N LEU A 12 -23.18 9.32 -14.54
CA LEU A 12 -22.27 8.21 -14.84
C LEU A 12 -23.05 6.91 -14.98
N GLU A 13 -22.71 6.12 -15.99
CA GLU A 13 -23.21 4.76 -16.13
C GLU A 13 -22.39 3.79 -15.27
N ASP A 14 -22.94 2.61 -14.99
CA ASP A 14 -22.24 1.58 -14.20
C ASP A 14 -20.88 1.20 -14.80
N GLU A 15 -20.75 1.23 -16.13
CA GLU A 15 -19.47 0.93 -16.80
C GLU A 15 -18.44 2.04 -16.59
N ASP A 16 -18.86 3.31 -16.57
CA ASP A 16 -17.97 4.44 -16.26
C ASP A 16 -17.38 4.27 -14.85
N ILE A 17 -18.22 3.88 -13.89
CA ILE A 17 -17.80 3.66 -12.50
C ILE A 17 -16.78 2.53 -12.39
N LYS A 18 -16.95 1.42 -13.12
CA LYS A 18 -16.00 0.31 -13.09
C LYS A 18 -14.65 0.68 -13.70
N VAL A 19 -14.64 1.48 -14.77
CA VAL A 19 -13.39 1.99 -15.36
C VAL A 19 -12.68 2.92 -14.38
N LEU A 20 -13.42 3.82 -13.71
CA LEU A 20 -12.87 4.71 -12.69
C LEU A 20 -12.33 3.93 -11.47
N GLU A 21 -13.03 2.90 -11.02
CA GLU A 21 -12.57 2.01 -9.96
C GLU A 21 -11.26 1.32 -10.36
N TYR A 22 -11.18 0.79 -11.58
CA TYR A 22 -9.98 0.13 -12.06
C TYR A 22 -8.79 1.09 -12.21
N GLN A 23 -9.04 2.33 -12.63
CA GLN A 23 -8.03 3.38 -12.64
C GLN A 23 -7.49 3.65 -11.22
N GLY A 24 -8.38 3.79 -10.23
CA GLY A 24 -7.98 3.99 -8.84
C GLY A 24 -7.23 2.78 -8.26
N ASP A 25 -7.62 1.57 -8.65
CA ASP A 25 -6.91 0.34 -8.28
C ASP A 25 -5.51 0.31 -8.88
N LEU A 26 -5.33 0.70 -10.14
CA LEU A 26 -4.00 0.78 -10.78
C LEU A 26 -3.08 1.74 -10.03
N GLU A 27 -3.56 2.94 -9.72
CA GLU A 27 -2.79 3.95 -8.98
C GLU A 27 -2.30 3.37 -7.65
N ASN A 28 -3.21 2.84 -6.84
CA ASN A 28 -2.88 2.27 -5.53
C ASN A 28 -2.05 0.99 -5.62
N TYR A 29 -2.25 0.17 -6.66
CA TYR A 29 -1.50 -1.05 -6.86
C TYR A 29 0.00 -0.77 -7.05
N TYR A 30 0.31 0.25 -7.85
CA TYR A 30 1.69 0.64 -8.15
C TYR A 30 2.29 1.59 -7.11
N GLU A 31 1.49 2.46 -6.52
CA GLU A 31 1.97 3.41 -5.51
C GLU A 31 2.13 2.77 -4.13
N HIS A 32 1.24 1.86 -3.73
CA HIS A 32 1.16 1.36 -2.34
C HIS A 32 1.22 -0.17 -2.21
N SER A 33 1.19 -0.95 -3.30
CA SER A 33 1.06 -2.41 -3.22
C SER A 33 2.08 -3.17 -4.09
N TYR A 34 1.67 -4.32 -4.63
CA TYR A 34 2.46 -5.31 -5.36
C TYR A 34 3.13 -4.78 -6.64
N GLY A 35 2.70 -3.62 -7.14
CA GLY A 35 3.31 -3.00 -8.32
C GLY A 35 4.70 -2.41 -8.06
N ASN A 36 5.08 -2.17 -6.81
CA ASN A 36 6.42 -1.73 -6.44
C ASN A 36 6.92 -2.47 -5.18
N GLN A 37 8.07 -3.15 -5.30
CA GLN A 37 8.64 -3.93 -4.21
C GLN A 37 9.04 -3.08 -2.99
N LEU A 38 9.31 -1.78 -3.17
CA LEU A 38 9.67 -0.89 -2.07
C LEU A 38 8.53 -0.71 -1.06
N ASN A 39 7.28 -0.76 -1.51
CA ASN A 39 6.11 -0.56 -0.66
C ASN A 39 5.99 -1.63 0.44
N GLN A 40 6.37 -2.87 0.11
CA GLN A 40 6.43 -3.97 1.08
C GLN A 40 7.57 -3.80 2.09
N LYS A 41 8.60 -3.03 1.75
CA LYS A 41 9.74 -2.83 2.63
C LYS A 41 9.54 -1.66 3.57
N ILE A 42 8.95 -0.56 3.10
CA ILE A 42 8.73 0.65 3.91
C ILE A 42 7.84 0.34 5.14
N GLU A 43 6.86 -0.56 4.99
CA GLU A 43 5.92 -0.92 6.06
C GLU A 43 6.45 -2.04 6.99
N CYS A 44 7.71 -2.48 6.82
CA CYS A 44 8.33 -3.49 7.70
C CYS A 44 8.41 -3.04 9.17
N THR A 45 8.51 -1.72 9.39
CA THR A 45 8.59 -1.13 10.73
C THR A 45 7.28 -1.34 11.51
N LEU A 46 6.13 -1.15 10.87
CA LEU A 46 4.83 -1.43 11.47
C LEU A 46 4.66 -2.92 11.76
N LEU A 47 5.07 -3.79 10.83
CA LEU A 47 4.99 -5.24 11.05
C LEU A 47 5.90 -5.71 12.20
N SER A 48 7.08 -5.11 12.33
CA SER A 48 8.00 -5.35 13.45
C SER A 48 7.36 -4.98 14.79
N ASP A 49 6.72 -3.81 14.85
CA ASP A 49 5.99 -3.37 16.05
C ASP A 49 4.81 -4.30 16.39
N ILE A 50 4.02 -4.72 15.39
CA ILE A 50 2.95 -5.72 15.58
C ILE A 50 3.53 -7.02 16.15
N ALA A 51 4.59 -7.54 15.55
CA ALA A 51 5.24 -8.77 15.99
C ALA A 51 5.77 -8.66 17.43
N GLN A 52 6.35 -7.52 17.80
CA GLN A 52 6.84 -7.25 19.13
C GLN A 52 5.69 -7.19 20.16
N ASN A 53 4.63 -6.45 19.87
CA ASN A 53 3.44 -6.39 20.73
C ASN A 53 2.83 -7.79 20.97
N LEU A 54 2.72 -8.60 19.92
CA LEU A 54 2.25 -9.98 20.04
C LEU A 54 3.14 -10.84 20.94
N ARG A 55 4.47 -10.69 20.83
CA ARG A 55 5.42 -11.37 21.74
C ARG A 55 5.22 -10.94 23.18
N ASP A 56 5.12 -9.63 23.43
CA ASP A 56 4.97 -9.09 24.78
C ASP A 56 3.64 -9.50 25.43
N PHE A 57 2.55 -9.49 24.66
CA PHE A 57 1.25 -10.01 25.12
C PHE A 57 1.32 -11.50 25.46
N SER A 58 1.96 -12.31 24.61
CA SER A 58 2.06 -13.76 24.84
C SER A 58 2.90 -14.14 26.05
N GLN A 59 3.87 -13.30 26.40
CA GLN A 59 4.79 -13.47 27.53
C GLN A 59 4.28 -12.82 28.81
N GLY A 60 3.17 -12.07 28.75
CA GLY A 60 2.65 -11.31 29.89
C GLY A 60 3.61 -10.23 30.37
N LYS A 61 4.42 -9.66 29.47
CA LYS A 61 5.35 -8.55 29.78
C LYS A 61 4.66 -7.21 29.98
N THR A 62 3.39 -7.11 29.60
CA THR A 62 2.58 -5.91 29.68
C THR A 62 1.15 -6.25 30.06
N ASP A 63 0.49 -5.34 30.79
CA ASP A 63 -0.93 -5.43 31.14
C ASP A 63 -1.85 -4.87 30.05
N LEU A 64 -1.28 -4.25 29.01
CA LEU A 64 -2.01 -3.74 27.86
C LEU A 64 -2.78 -4.86 27.16
N ARG A 65 -4.00 -4.53 26.69
CA ARG A 65 -4.91 -5.48 26.03
C ARG A 65 -5.14 -5.18 24.55
N GLY A 66 -4.58 -4.08 24.05
CA GLY A 66 -4.71 -3.67 22.67
C GLY A 66 -3.83 -2.47 22.34
N VAL A 67 -3.46 -2.37 21.07
CA VAL A 67 -2.75 -1.23 20.48
C VAL A 67 -3.62 -0.75 19.33
N PHE A 68 -3.99 0.54 19.35
CA PHE A 68 -4.83 1.14 18.32
C PHE A 68 -4.02 2.18 17.55
N ARG A 69 -3.98 2.04 16.22
CA ARG A 69 -3.26 2.92 15.31
C ARG A 69 -4.24 3.46 14.27
N PHE A 70 -4.07 4.73 13.91
CA PHE A 70 -4.87 5.40 12.89
C PHE A 70 -3.92 5.89 11.81
N THR A 71 -4.25 5.59 10.56
CA THR A 71 -3.39 5.89 9.41
C THR A 71 -4.24 6.10 8.15
N SER A 72 -3.59 6.42 7.03
CA SER A 72 -4.20 6.59 5.72
C SER A 72 -4.38 5.25 4.98
N SER A 73 -5.14 5.29 3.88
CA SER A 73 -5.38 4.11 3.04
C SER A 73 -4.09 3.48 2.51
N GLY A 74 -3.12 4.29 2.08
CA GLY A 74 -1.85 3.81 1.55
C GLY A 74 -1.12 2.86 2.50
N THR A 75 -1.02 3.22 3.80
CA THR A 75 -0.43 2.36 4.83
C THR A 75 -1.20 1.05 5.02
N LEU A 76 -2.54 1.12 5.02
CA LEU A 76 -3.37 -0.10 5.13
C LEU A 76 -3.15 -1.02 3.93
N ILE A 77 -3.07 -0.47 2.72
CA ILE A 77 -2.77 -1.23 1.49
C ILE A 77 -1.39 -1.87 1.58
N SER A 78 -0.36 -1.13 2.00
CA SER A 78 1.00 -1.67 2.19
C SER A 78 1.01 -2.81 3.22
N LEU A 79 0.31 -2.67 4.35
CA LEU A 79 0.21 -3.72 5.36
C LEU A 79 -0.48 -4.98 4.82
N LEU A 80 -1.62 -4.83 4.14
CA LEU A 80 -2.30 -5.96 3.48
C LEU A 80 -1.40 -6.66 2.46
N THR A 81 -0.60 -5.86 1.75
CA THR A 81 0.35 -6.35 0.75
C THR A 81 1.42 -7.24 1.39
N ILE A 82 2.04 -6.81 2.49
CA ILE A 82 3.03 -7.61 3.22
C ILE A 82 2.40 -8.88 3.81
N LEU A 83 1.15 -8.81 4.29
CA LEU A 83 0.40 -9.98 4.75
C LEU A 83 0.07 -10.98 3.63
N GLY A 84 0.34 -10.63 2.37
CA GLY A 84 0.12 -11.50 1.20
C GLY A 84 -1.35 -11.57 0.77
N LEU A 85 -2.18 -10.61 1.19
CA LEU A 85 -3.61 -10.59 0.92
C LEU A 85 -3.94 -9.85 -0.38
N PHE A 86 -5.05 -10.25 -1.01
CA PHE A 86 -5.56 -9.62 -2.24
C PHE A 86 -4.57 -9.59 -3.41
N LYS A 87 -3.68 -10.58 -3.47
CA LYS A 87 -2.72 -10.73 -4.56
C LYS A 87 -3.35 -11.44 -5.76
N ASP A 88 -3.42 -10.75 -6.88
CA ASP A 88 -3.88 -11.32 -8.14
C ASP A 88 -2.84 -12.25 -8.79
N SER A 89 -3.33 -13.24 -9.55
CA SER A 89 -2.46 -14.15 -10.33
C SER A 89 -1.84 -13.46 -11.53
N VAL A 90 -2.55 -12.49 -12.11
CA VAL A 90 -2.08 -11.63 -13.21
C VAL A 90 -1.96 -10.22 -12.65
N PRO A 91 -0.80 -9.55 -12.76
CA PRO A 91 -0.66 -8.16 -12.33
C PRO A 91 -1.65 -7.23 -13.03
N LEU A 92 -2.18 -6.26 -12.28
CA LEU A 92 -3.01 -5.19 -12.82
C LEU A 92 -2.15 -4.33 -13.75
N ARG A 93 -2.66 -4.04 -14.96
CA ARG A 93 -2.01 -3.17 -15.95
C ARG A 93 -3.05 -2.28 -16.62
N ALA A 94 -2.60 -1.18 -17.22
CA ALA A 94 -3.47 -0.29 -17.97
C ALA A 94 -4.18 -0.98 -19.15
N ASP A 95 -3.59 -2.05 -19.70
CA ASP A 95 -4.07 -2.73 -20.92
C ASP A 95 -4.96 -3.96 -20.67
N ASN A 96 -5.16 -4.39 -19.42
CA ASN A 96 -5.84 -5.66 -19.11
C ASN A 96 -7.11 -5.53 -18.27
N TYR A 97 -7.75 -4.35 -18.24
CA TYR A 97 -9.03 -4.10 -17.55
C TYR A 97 -10.07 -5.21 -17.77
N GLN A 98 -10.30 -5.60 -19.03
CA GLN A 98 -11.29 -6.64 -19.38
C GLN A 98 -10.96 -8.02 -18.80
N GLN A 99 -9.67 -8.32 -18.61
CA GLN A 99 -9.20 -9.58 -17.99
C GLN A 99 -9.29 -9.54 -16.46
N GLN A 100 -9.38 -8.35 -15.87
CA GLN A 100 -9.33 -8.08 -14.41
C GLN A 100 -10.72 -7.84 -13.80
N ASN A 101 -11.78 -8.32 -14.46
CA ASN A 101 -13.16 -8.18 -13.98
C ASN A 101 -13.47 -8.92 -12.67
N LYS A 102 -12.61 -9.88 -12.26
CA LYS A 102 -12.71 -10.64 -11.01
C LYS A 102 -11.43 -10.55 -10.16
N ARG A 103 -10.70 -9.45 -10.33
CA ARG A 103 -9.49 -9.17 -9.54
C ARG A 103 -9.79 -9.20 -8.04
N GLN A 104 -8.80 -9.62 -7.27
CA GLN A 104 -8.82 -9.56 -5.81
C GLN A 104 -8.45 -8.16 -5.32
N PHE A 105 -7.55 -7.48 -6.03
CA PHE A 105 -7.12 -6.13 -5.71
C PHE A 105 -8.18 -5.11 -6.14
N THR A 106 -9.15 -4.87 -5.26
CA THR A 106 -10.21 -3.88 -5.45
C THR A 106 -10.26 -2.97 -4.22
N VAL A 107 -9.69 -1.77 -4.34
CA VAL A 107 -9.45 -0.84 -3.23
C VAL A 107 -10.75 -0.43 -2.55
N SER A 108 -11.84 -0.25 -3.31
CA SER A 108 -13.17 0.07 -2.79
C SER A 108 -13.70 -0.97 -1.78
N ASN A 109 -13.28 -2.24 -1.91
CA ASN A 109 -13.63 -3.33 -1.00
C ASN A 109 -12.59 -3.57 0.09
N MET A 110 -11.31 -3.42 -0.25
CA MET A 110 -10.19 -3.68 0.66
C MET A 110 -10.05 -2.57 1.70
N VAL A 111 -10.07 -1.32 1.25
CA VAL A 111 -9.76 -0.14 2.05
C VAL A 111 -10.78 0.98 1.78
N PRO A 112 -12.10 0.75 2.03
CA PRO A 112 -13.10 1.81 1.99
C PRO A 112 -12.84 2.89 3.04
N MET A 113 -13.63 3.95 3.02
CA MET A 113 -13.64 4.93 4.11
C MET A 113 -13.92 4.24 5.45
N SER A 114 -13.11 4.55 6.46
CA SER A 114 -13.14 3.89 7.78
C SER A 114 -12.75 2.40 7.77
N ALA A 115 -12.02 1.94 6.75
CA ALA A 115 -11.44 0.61 6.74
C ALA A 115 -10.56 0.34 7.96
N ASN A 116 -10.51 -0.92 8.38
CA ASN A 116 -9.73 -1.35 9.52
C ASN A 116 -9.13 -2.74 9.32
N ILE A 117 -8.01 -2.96 10.00
CA ILE A 117 -7.32 -4.25 10.05
C ILE A 117 -7.07 -4.54 11.53
N ALA A 118 -7.47 -5.72 11.99
CA ALA A 118 -7.24 -6.15 13.37
C ALA A 118 -6.48 -7.47 13.39
N VAL A 119 -5.41 -7.52 14.19
CA VAL A 119 -4.67 -8.76 14.50
C VAL A 119 -5.05 -9.17 15.91
N VAL A 120 -5.88 -10.21 16.04
CA VAL A 120 -6.47 -10.63 17.31
C VAL A 120 -5.76 -11.87 17.81
N MET A 121 -5.27 -11.83 19.05
CA MET A 121 -4.65 -12.96 19.73
C MET A 121 -5.57 -13.55 20.80
N TYR A 122 -5.77 -14.85 20.72
CA TYR A 122 -6.53 -15.63 21.68
C TYR A 122 -5.59 -16.48 22.53
N ALA A 123 -5.85 -16.53 23.84
CA ALA A 123 -5.26 -17.52 24.72
C ALA A 123 -6.19 -18.74 24.77
N CYS A 124 -5.72 -19.88 24.27
CA CYS A 124 -6.46 -21.13 24.29
C CYS A 124 -6.08 -21.95 25.54
N ASN A 125 -7.09 -22.55 26.17
CA ASN A 125 -6.85 -23.52 27.23
C ASN A 125 -6.21 -24.76 26.60
N SER A 126 -5.00 -25.12 27.05
CA SER A 126 -4.32 -26.33 26.56
C SER A 126 -5.14 -27.56 26.94
N THR A 127 -5.60 -28.32 25.94
CA THR A 127 -6.16 -29.66 26.14
C THR A 127 -5.00 -30.60 26.49
N GLU A 128 -4.77 -30.75 27.79
CA GLU A 128 -3.98 -31.78 28.46
C GLU A 128 -2.50 -31.99 28.04
N LYS A 129 -1.61 -31.92 29.05
CA LYS A 129 -0.23 -32.45 29.13
C LYS A 129 0.97 -31.52 28.90
N ALA A 130 0.79 -30.26 28.54
CA ALA A 130 1.89 -29.29 28.56
C ALA A 130 1.40 -27.99 29.21
N GLY A 131 1.95 -27.61 30.37
CA GLY A 131 1.59 -26.37 31.10
C GLY A 131 1.91 -25.05 30.38
N LYS A 132 1.96 -25.03 29.04
CA LYS A 132 2.12 -23.84 28.20
C LYS A 132 0.75 -23.40 27.67
N ARG A 133 0.42 -22.12 27.87
CA ARG A 133 -0.73 -21.47 27.20
C ARG A 133 -0.48 -21.45 25.70
N GLU A 134 -1.39 -22.04 24.93
CA GLU A 134 -1.35 -21.96 23.47
C GLU A 134 -1.96 -20.62 23.05
N HIS A 135 -1.32 -19.94 22.10
CA HIS A 135 -1.83 -18.69 21.54
C HIS A 135 -2.16 -18.88 20.07
N LYS A 136 -3.39 -18.53 19.69
CA LYS A 136 -3.84 -18.50 18.31
C LYS A 136 -4.06 -17.05 17.87
N LEU A 137 -3.84 -16.80 16.59
CA LEU A 137 -4.04 -15.50 15.96
C LEU A 137 -5.08 -15.59 14.86
N GLN A 138 -5.75 -14.47 14.64
CA GLN A 138 -6.66 -14.25 13.53
C GLN A 138 -6.46 -12.82 13.02
N VAL A 139 -6.45 -12.64 11.71
CA VAL A 139 -6.47 -11.33 11.08
C VAL A 139 -7.87 -11.05 10.56
N LEU A 140 -8.38 -9.86 10.85
CA LEU A 140 -9.64 -9.33 10.36
C LEU A 140 -9.36 -8.16 9.43
N VAL A 141 -10.01 -8.12 8.27
CA VAL A 141 -10.02 -6.97 7.36
C VAL A 141 -11.46 -6.53 7.20
N ASN A 142 -11.77 -5.29 7.56
CA ASN A 142 -13.14 -4.76 7.63
C ASN A 142 -14.06 -5.75 8.38
N GLU A 143 -13.65 -6.07 9.61
CA GLU A 143 -14.35 -6.97 10.55
C GLU A 143 -14.54 -8.43 10.07
N LYS A 144 -13.98 -8.81 8.93
CA LYS A 144 -14.11 -10.16 8.37
C LYS A 144 -12.81 -10.94 8.52
N PRO A 145 -12.85 -12.17 9.06
CA PRO A 145 -11.70 -13.05 9.08
C PRO A 145 -11.15 -13.32 7.68
N VAL A 146 -9.84 -13.18 7.53
CA VAL A 146 -9.14 -13.46 6.27
C VAL A 146 -8.22 -14.66 6.43
N ALA A 147 -8.15 -15.47 5.39
CA ALA A 147 -7.19 -16.57 5.29
C ALA A 147 -5.80 -16.00 4.98
N LEU A 148 -4.80 -16.38 5.76
CA LEU A 148 -3.42 -15.99 5.49
C LEU A 148 -2.72 -17.10 4.70
N PRO A 149 -1.98 -16.77 3.62
CA PRO A 149 -1.21 -17.75 2.85
C PRO A 149 -0.24 -18.54 3.74
N CYS A 150 0.38 -17.88 4.72
CA CYS A 150 1.34 -18.49 5.63
C CYS A 150 0.75 -19.38 6.71
N CYS A 151 -0.57 -19.35 6.88
CA CYS A 151 -1.30 -20.21 7.81
C CYS A 151 -2.01 -21.33 7.04
N HIS A 152 -1.41 -21.76 5.92
CA HIS A 152 -1.94 -22.79 5.02
C HIS A 152 -3.34 -22.47 4.46
N GLY A 153 -3.65 -21.18 4.28
CA GLY A 153 -4.96 -20.73 3.85
C GLY A 153 -6.05 -20.80 4.92
N ASN A 154 -5.69 -21.01 6.19
CA ASN A 154 -6.63 -20.97 7.30
C ASN A 154 -6.83 -19.54 7.81
N VAL A 155 -8.01 -19.28 8.38
CA VAL A 155 -8.38 -18.01 9.04
C VAL A 155 -7.80 -17.84 10.44
N THR A 156 -7.24 -18.92 11.00
CA THR A 156 -6.57 -18.91 12.31
C THR A 156 -5.19 -19.53 12.19
N CYS A 157 -4.22 -18.99 12.93
CA CYS A 157 -2.81 -19.36 12.88
C CYS A 157 -2.25 -19.59 14.28
N GLY A 158 -1.24 -20.44 14.44
CA GLY A 158 -0.46 -20.43 15.68
C GLY A 158 0.35 -19.13 15.80
N LEU A 159 0.53 -18.59 17.01
CA LEU A 159 1.36 -17.39 17.22
C LEU A 159 2.77 -17.55 16.64
N ASN A 160 3.43 -18.67 16.90
CA ASN A 160 4.78 -18.92 16.40
C ASN A 160 4.83 -19.09 14.88
N GLU A 161 3.78 -19.66 14.27
CA GLU A 161 3.67 -19.82 12.82
C GLU A 161 3.59 -18.45 12.14
N PHE A 162 2.71 -17.58 12.65
CA PHE A 162 2.59 -16.19 12.19
C PHE A 162 3.91 -15.42 12.33
N LEU A 163 4.54 -15.47 13.51
CA LEU A 163 5.81 -14.77 13.75
C LEU A 163 6.95 -15.30 12.87
N SER A 164 6.94 -16.60 12.55
CA SER A 164 7.94 -17.21 11.68
C SER A 164 7.75 -16.81 10.22
N CYS A 165 6.50 -16.65 9.76
CA CYS A 165 6.20 -16.18 8.41
C CYS A 165 6.89 -14.84 8.09
N PHE A 166 6.82 -13.90 9.03
CA PHE A 166 7.31 -12.54 8.81
C PHE A 166 8.70 -12.29 9.38
N LYS A 167 9.37 -13.34 9.84
CA LYS A 167 10.68 -13.26 10.50
C LYS A 167 11.70 -12.53 9.61
N GLU A 168 11.82 -12.94 8.36
CA GLU A 168 12.77 -12.33 7.41
C GLU A 168 12.45 -10.85 7.16
N THR A 169 11.18 -10.52 6.92
CA THR A 169 10.74 -9.12 6.72
C THR A 169 11.05 -8.24 7.92
N VAL A 170 10.86 -8.76 9.14
CA VAL A 170 11.11 -8.02 10.38
C VAL A 170 12.61 -7.90 10.67
N GLU A 171 13.39 -8.98 10.49
CA GLU A 171 14.83 -8.99 10.79
C GLU A 171 15.67 -8.22 9.75
N SER A 172 15.23 -8.16 8.49
CA SER A 172 15.90 -7.40 7.42
C SER A 172 15.41 -5.95 7.30
N CYS A 173 14.58 -5.49 8.24
CA CYS A 173 13.97 -4.17 8.22
C CYS A 173 15.00 -3.08 8.59
N ASP A 174 15.75 -2.58 7.60
CA ASP A 174 16.62 -1.41 7.75
C ASP A 174 15.99 -0.19 7.06
N PHE A 175 15.04 0.43 7.74
CA PHE A 175 14.29 1.56 7.21
C PHE A 175 15.20 2.75 6.86
N ASP A 176 16.17 3.03 7.73
CA ASP A 176 17.06 4.18 7.57
C ASP A 176 17.98 3.99 6.35
N ALA A 177 18.56 2.80 6.15
CA ALA A 177 19.35 2.54 4.96
C ALA A 177 18.52 2.59 3.68
N MET A 178 17.28 2.08 3.71
CA MET A 178 16.39 2.10 2.54
C MET A 178 15.97 3.51 2.12
N CYS A 179 15.74 4.40 3.09
CA CYS A 179 15.27 5.77 2.86
C CYS A 179 16.39 6.81 2.95
N SER A 180 17.64 6.38 3.10
CA SER A 180 18.81 7.27 3.14
C SER A 180 18.90 8.07 1.85
N LEU A 181 18.85 9.39 1.98
CA LEU A 181 19.16 10.28 0.87
C LEU A 181 20.68 10.29 0.65
N PRO A 182 21.15 10.36 -0.61
CA PRO A 182 22.56 10.57 -0.87
C PRO A 182 23.01 11.84 -0.15
N PRO A 183 24.25 11.87 0.39
CA PRO A 183 24.75 13.04 1.09
C PRO A 183 24.67 14.22 0.13
N THR A 184 23.83 15.20 0.48
CA THR A 184 23.80 16.48 -0.22
C THR A 184 25.16 17.11 0.02
N GLY A 185 26.05 17.10 -0.99
CA GLY A 185 27.08 18.13 -1.05
C GLY A 185 26.38 19.49 -0.88
N ASN A 186 27.01 20.43 -0.17
CA ASN A 186 26.46 21.77 0.10
C ASN A 186 25.56 22.21 -1.06
N PRO A 187 24.27 22.51 -0.83
CA PRO A 187 23.34 22.78 -1.90
C PRO A 187 23.86 23.99 -2.70
N THR A 188 24.56 23.74 -3.80
CA THR A 188 24.79 24.74 -4.83
C THR A 188 23.44 24.91 -5.48
N ALA A 189 22.75 25.98 -5.11
CA ALA A 189 21.60 26.43 -5.87
C ALA A 189 22.06 26.67 -7.32
N SER A 190 21.91 25.68 -8.18
CA SER A 190 21.84 25.91 -9.61
C SER A 190 20.49 26.55 -9.86
N ALA A 191 20.39 27.84 -9.57
CA ALA A 191 19.40 28.67 -10.22
C ALA A 191 19.68 28.53 -11.73
N SER A 192 18.87 27.73 -12.42
CA SER A 192 18.68 27.91 -13.84
C SER A 192 18.10 29.31 -13.99
N ILE A 193 18.99 30.29 -14.19
CA ILE A 193 18.60 31.59 -14.72
C ILE A 193 18.09 31.27 -16.12
N PHE A 194 16.79 31.00 -16.23
CA PHE A 194 16.08 31.10 -17.49
C PHE A 194 16.12 32.58 -17.85
N SER A 195 17.21 33.00 -18.50
CA SER A 195 17.31 34.31 -19.11
C SER A 195 16.34 34.32 -20.29
N PRO A 196 15.26 35.12 -20.30
CA PRO A 196 14.28 35.12 -21.37
C PRO A 196 14.75 35.96 -22.57
N ARG A 197 16.07 36.00 -22.82
CA ARG A 197 16.66 36.81 -23.90
C ARG A 197 17.75 36.05 -24.62
N LEU A 198 17.38 35.01 -25.37
CA LEU A 198 18.15 34.61 -26.56
C LEU A 198 17.39 33.71 -27.55
N GLU A 199 16.08 33.91 -27.74
CA GLU A 199 15.29 33.19 -28.77
C GLU A 199 14.43 34.18 -29.58
N LEU A 200 14.99 35.35 -29.93
CA LEU A 200 14.27 36.33 -30.76
C LEU A 200 15.11 37.07 -31.80
N ILE A 201 16.23 36.49 -32.25
CA ILE A 201 17.03 37.09 -33.33
C ILE A 201 17.16 36.19 -34.58
N LEU A 202 16.77 34.91 -34.55
CA LEU A 202 16.83 34.08 -35.76
C LEU A 202 15.59 34.13 -36.68
N SER A 203 14.48 34.73 -36.26
CA SER A 203 13.26 34.83 -37.08
C SER A 203 13.14 36.12 -37.91
N LEU A 204 14.08 37.07 -37.78
CA LEU A 204 14.10 38.31 -38.57
C LEU A 204 14.97 38.27 -39.83
N VAL A 205 15.87 37.28 -39.97
CA VAL A 205 16.70 37.17 -41.19
C VAL A 205 15.94 36.43 -42.31
N PHE A 206 15.04 35.51 -41.97
CA PHE A 206 14.28 34.74 -42.97
C PHE A 206 13.18 35.54 -43.68
N THR A 207 12.66 36.60 -43.06
CA THR A 207 11.61 37.44 -43.66
C THR A 207 12.14 38.55 -44.58
N LEU A 208 13.44 38.86 -44.54
CA LEU A 208 14.08 39.82 -45.45
C LEU A 208 14.58 39.16 -46.76
N PHE A 209 14.98 37.89 -46.74
CA PHE A 209 15.43 37.21 -47.96
C PHE A 209 14.27 36.81 -48.90
N VAL A 210 13.08 36.50 -48.37
CA VAL A 210 11.92 36.14 -49.21
C VAL A 210 11.33 37.36 -49.94
N LYS A 211 11.57 38.59 -49.47
CA LYS A 211 10.96 39.80 -50.05
C LYS A 211 11.81 40.48 -51.14
N ILE A 212 13.04 40.01 -51.40
CA ILE A 212 13.93 40.55 -52.45
C ILE A 212 13.90 39.73 -53.75
N GLN A 213 13.37 38.49 -53.72
CA GLN A 213 13.36 37.60 -54.89
C GLN A 213 11.97 37.45 -55.55
N GLY A 214 11.05 38.35 -55.22
CA GLY A 214 9.68 38.39 -55.75
C GLY A 214 9.28 39.77 -56.23
N ARG A 215 10.05 40.36 -57.15
CA ARG A 215 9.57 41.36 -58.10
C ARG A 215 10.46 41.43 -59.33
#